data_AF-A0A152A259-F1
#
_entry.id   AF-A0A152A259-F1
#
_cell.length_a   1.000
_cell.length_b   1.000
_cell.length_c   1.000
_cell.angle_alpha   90.00
_cell.angle_beta   90.00
_cell.angle_gamma   90.00
#
_symmetry.space_group_name_H-M   'P 1'
#
loop_
_entity.id
_entity.type
_entity.pdbx_description
1 polymer ?
#
loop_
_entity_poly.entity_id
_entity_poly.type
_entity_poly.pdbx_seq_one_letter_code
_entity_poly.pdbx_strand_id
1 'polypeptide(L)' 'MNKINNFNLGKLIDFQWKLGVAVSNSYTKELNTPFISVFLKVLDSNNQIESHSFELTVPEFQNFAQQFKDMSSLMESL' A
#
# COMPACT_ATOMS: atom_id res chain seq x y z
N MET A 1 15.44 30.84 11.67
CA MET A 1 14.78 29.55 11.92
C MET A 1 13.82 29.34 10.76
N ASN A 2 14.27 28.63 9.73
CA ASN A 2 13.57 28.56 8.44
C ASN A 2 12.34 27.67 8.58
N LYS A 3 11.16 28.23 8.29
CA LYS A 3 9.90 27.49 8.20
C LYS A 3 10.09 26.37 7.18
N ILE A 4 9.96 25.13 7.63
CA ILE A 4 9.86 23.98 6.74
C ILE A 4 8.67 24.27 5.82
N ASN A 5 8.96 24.36 4.52
CA ASN A 5 7.97 24.63 3.49
C ASN A 5 6.82 23.64 3.65
N ASN A 6 5.61 24.17 3.72
CA ASN A 6 4.36 23.43 3.87
C ASN A 6 4.08 22.66 2.57
N PHE A 7 4.89 21.64 2.26
CA PHE A 7 4.61 20.73 1.16
C PHE A 7 3.32 20.00 1.54
N ASN A 8 2.24 20.29 0.82
CA ASN A 8 1.00 19.55 0.98
C ASN A 8 1.16 18.19 0.29
N LEU A 9 2.02 17.35 0.85
CA LEU A 9 2.17 15.95 0.46
C LEU A 9 0.94 15.22 0.96
N GLY A 10 0.38 14.34 0.12
CA GLY A 10 -0.76 13.54 0.51
C GLY A 10 -0.47 12.76 1.79
N LYS A 11 -1.46 12.64 2.67
CA LYS A 11 -1.35 11.94 3.96
C LYS A 11 -2.06 10.61 3.89
N LEU A 12 -1.42 9.53 4.30
CA LEU A 12 -2.08 8.24 4.49
C LEU A 12 -3.02 8.34 5.70
N ILE A 13 -4.31 8.07 5.50
CA ILE A 13 -5.37 8.16 6.52
C ILE A 13 -5.79 6.77 7.01
N ASP A 14 -5.88 5.81 6.10
CA ASP A 14 -6.34 4.44 6.39
C ASP A 14 -5.57 3.46 5.50
N PHE A 15 -5.22 2.31 6.06
CA PHE A 15 -4.56 1.21 5.36
C PHE A 15 -5.27 -0.08 5.75
N GLN A 16 -5.93 -0.71 4.78
CA GLN A 16 -6.60 -1.99 4.96
C GLN A 16 -6.08 -2.97 3.93
N TRP A 17 -6.07 -4.26 4.28
CA TRP A 17 -5.67 -5.30 3.34
C TRP A 17 -6.46 -6.58 3.61
N LYS A 18 -6.58 -7.42 2.57
CA LYS A 18 -7.18 -8.75 2.64
C LYS A 18 -6.35 -9.75 1.84
N LEU A 19 -6.23 -10.97 2.35
CA LEU A 19 -5.71 -12.12 1.59
C LEU A 19 -6.87 -12.81 0.88
N GLY A 20 -6.77 -12.93 -0.44
CA GLY A 20 -7.72 -13.63 -1.30
C GLY A 20 -7.04 -14.77 -2.06
N VAL A 21 -7.85 -15.63 -2.66
CA VAL A 21 -7.40 -16.70 -3.57
C VAL A 21 -8.21 -16.58 -4.86
N ALA A 22 -7.53 -16.49 -5.99
CA ALA A 22 -8.17 -16.48 -7.29
C ALA A 22 -8.40 -17.93 -7.76
N VAL A 23 -9.61 -18.21 -8.25
CA VAL A 23 -9.95 -19.49 -8.88
C VAL A 23 -10.09 -19.24 -10.38
N SER A 24 -9.19 -19.80 -11.19
CA SER A 24 -9.27 -19.74 -12.65
C SER A 24 -9.98 -20.99 -13.21
N ASN A 25 -10.63 -20.87 -14.38
CA ASN A 25 -11.35 -21.97 -15.03
C ASN A 25 -10.59 -22.53 -16.25
N SER A 26 -10.57 -23.87 -16.33
CA SER A 26 -10.19 -24.87 -17.36
C SER A 26 -9.20 -24.60 -18.52
N TYR A 27 -8.64 -23.40 -18.74
CA TYR A 27 -7.66 -23.15 -19.81
C TYR A 27 -6.32 -22.57 -19.33
N THR A 28 -6.17 -22.27 -18.04
CA THR A 28 -4.94 -21.72 -17.45
C THR A 28 -4.52 -22.51 -16.20
N LYS A 29 -3.25 -22.92 -16.15
CA LYS A 29 -2.64 -23.77 -15.11
C LYS A 29 -2.59 -23.19 -13.69
N GLU A 30 -3.02 -21.95 -13.50
CA GLU A 30 -2.94 -21.24 -12.22
C GLU A 30 -4.28 -21.33 -11.47
N LEU A 31 -4.60 -22.53 -10.98
CA LEU A 31 -5.60 -22.69 -9.93
C LEU A 31 -4.97 -22.30 -8.59
N ASN A 32 -5.69 -21.53 -7.77
CA ASN A 32 -5.35 -21.24 -6.37
C ASN A 32 -4.16 -20.30 -6.15
N THR A 33 -4.01 -19.23 -6.95
CA THR A 33 -2.98 -18.22 -6.69
C THR A 33 -3.46 -17.26 -5.60
N PRO A 34 -2.78 -17.20 -4.44
CA PRO A 34 -3.10 -16.23 -3.40
C PRO A 34 -2.67 -14.83 -3.83
N PHE A 35 -3.46 -13.83 -3.48
CA PHE A 35 -3.16 -12.43 -3.72
C PHE A 35 -3.59 -11.58 -2.51
N ILE A 36 -2.97 -10.43 -2.36
CA ILE A 36 -3.34 -9.44 -1.35
C ILE A 36 -4.03 -8.28 -2.07
N SER A 37 -5.25 -7.92 -1.68
CA SER A 37 -5.81 -6.61 -2.06
C SER A 37 -5.52 -5.62 -0.95
N VAL A 38 -4.97 -4.46 -1.32
CA VAL A 38 -4.74 -3.33 -0.44
C VAL A 38 -5.76 -2.24 -0.76
N PHE A 39 -6.30 -1.60 0.28
CA PHE A 39 -7.18 -0.45 0.20
C PHE A 39 -6.57 0.68 1.01
N LEU A 40 -6.34 1.82 0.37
CA LEU A 40 -5.78 3.02 0.98
C LEU A 40 -6.84 4.11 0.99
N LYS A 41 -6.90 4.87 2.08
CA LYS A 41 -7.47 6.22 2.06
C LYS A 41 -6.36 7.22 2.25
N VAL A 42 -6.30 8.21 1.37
CA VAL A 42 -5.34 9.30 1.44
C VAL A 42 -6.07 10.63 1.48
N LEU A 43 -5.53 11.59 2.22
CA LEU A 43 -5.90 12.99 2.12
C LEU A 43 -4.97 13.62 1.09
N ASP A 44 -5.48 14.06 -0.04
CA ASP A 44 -4.69 14.64 -1.12
C ASP A 44 -4.19 16.06 -0.78
N SER A 45 -3.47 16.67 -1.72
CA SER A 45 -2.97 18.04 -1.60
C SER A 45 -4.05 19.12 -1.69
N ASN A 46 -5.30 18.75 -1.98
CA ASN A 46 -6.48 19.62 -1.93
C ASN A 46 -7.33 19.40 -0.66
N ASN A 47 -6.84 18.60 0.29
CA ASN A 47 -7.56 18.17 1.49
C ASN A 47 -8.84 17.35 1.21
N GLN A 48 -8.86 16.61 0.10
CA GLN A 48 -9.92 15.67 -0.24
C GLN A 48 -9.50 14.25 0.12
N ILE A 49 -10.46 13.45 0.62
CA ILE A 49 -10.21 12.04 0.92
C ILE A 49 -10.43 11.24 -0.37
N GLU A 50 -9.36 10.61 -0.85
CA GLU A 50 -9.40 9.68 -1.98
C GLU A 50 -9.21 8.24 -1.50
N SER A 51 -9.89 7.32 -2.18
CA SER A 51 -9.74 5.87 -1.95
C SER A 51 -9.05 5.22 -3.14
N HIS A 52 -8.00 4.45 -2.85
CA HIS A 52 -7.21 3.73 -3.85
C HIS A 52 -7.19 2.25 -3.51
N SER A 53 -7.21 1.38 -4.52
CA SER A 53 -7.09 -0.06 -4.31
C SER A 53 -6.22 -0.70 -5.38
N PHE A 54 -5.41 -1.66 -4.97
CA PHE A 54 -4.57 -2.44 -5.87
C PHE A 54 -4.34 -3.85 -5.31
N GLU A 55 -3.88 -4.75 -6.18
CA GLU A 55 -3.56 -6.13 -5.83
C GLU A 55 -2.06 -6.37 -5.94
N LEU A 56 -1.55 -7.20 -5.05
CA LEU A 56 -0.17 -7.65 -5.02
C LEU A 56 -0.14 -9.16 -4.92
N THR A 57 0.84 -9.79 -5.56
CA THR A 57 1.23 -11.15 -5.20
C THR A 57 1.76 -11.17 -3.75
N VAL A 58 1.74 -12.35 -3.12
CA VAL A 58 2.25 -12.48 -1.74
C VAL A 58 3.73 -12.03 -1.62
N PRO A 59 4.66 -12.38 -2.53
CA PRO A 59 6.03 -11.88 -2.47
C PRO A 59 6.14 -10.36 -2.62
N GLU A 60 5.34 -9.74 -3.49
CA GLU A 60 5.33 -8.28 -3.64
C GLU A 60 4.85 -7.59 -2.37
N PHE A 61 3.82 -8.13 -1.70
CA PHE A 61 3.35 -7.60 -0.42
C PHE A 61 4.39 -7.74 0.70
N GLN A 62 5.13 -8.85 0.74
CA GLN A 62 6.25 -9.02 1.69
C GLN A 62 7.35 -7.99 1.47
N ASN A 63 7.73 -7.73 0.21
CA ASN A 63 8.70 -6.71 -0.14
C ASN A 63 8.19 -5.31 0.23
N PHE A 64 6.93 -5.00 -0.08
CA PHE A 64 6.27 -3.75 0.30
C PHE A 64 6.31 -3.52 1.83
N ALA A 65 5.97 -4.55 2.62
CA ALA A 65 6.03 -4.47 4.07
C ALA A 65 7.45 -4.26 4.60
N GLN A 66 8.47 -4.83 3.95
CA GLN A 66 9.86 -4.60 4.34
C GLN A 66 10.29 -3.15 4.07
N GLN A 67 9.91 -2.57 2.94
CA GLN A 67 10.22 -1.17 2.62
C GLN A 67 9.63 -0.20 3.65
N PHE A 68 8.43 -0.48 4.17
CA PHE A 68 7.83 0.32 5.26
C PHE A 68 8.64 0.24 6.55
N LYS A 69 9.17 -0.94 6.90
CA LYS A 69 10.03 -1.10 8.08
C LYS A 69 11.34 -0.34 7.92
N ASP A 70 11.98 -0.48 6.75
CA ASP A 70 13.23 0.22 6.46
C ASP A 70 13.02 1.74 6.52
N MET A 71 11.91 2.24 5.98
CA MET A 71 11.54 3.65 6.08
C MET A 71 11.31 4.10 7.53
N SER A 72 10.63 3.30 8.35
CA SER A 72 10.44 3.59 9.79
C SER A 72 11.78 3.67 10.51
N SER A 73 12.67 2.70 10.30
CA SER A 73 14.00 2.70 10.92
C SER A 73 14.84 3.90 10.51
N LEU A 74 14.78 4.31 9.23
CA LEU A 74 15.45 5.53 8.78
C LEU A 74 14.86 6.77 9.45
N MET A 75 13.54 6.88 9.56
CA MET A 75 12.87 8.01 10.22
C MET A 75 13.20 8.11 11.71
N GLU A 76 13.32 6.97 12.41
CA GLU A 76 13.71 6.92 13.83
C GLU A 76 15.18 7.28 14.06
N SER A 77 16.03 7.17 13.04
CA SER A 77 17.46 7.49 13.12
C SER A 77 17.79 8.96 12.84
N LEU A 78 16.79 9.76 12.45
CA LEU A 78 16.90 11.20 12.16
C LEU A 78 16.54 12.05 13.40
#